data_AF-A0A2N9NNQ4-F1
#
_entry.id   AF-A0A2N9NNQ4-F1
#
_cell.length_a   1.000
_cell.length_b   1.000
_cell.length_c   1.000
_cell.angle_alpha   90.00
_cell.angle_beta   90.00
_cell.angle_gamma   90.00
#
_symmetry.space_group_name_H-M   'P 1'
#
loop_
_entity.id
_entity.type
_entity.pdbx_description
1 polymer ?
#
loop_
_entity_poly.entity_id
_entity_poly.type
_entity_poly.pdbx_seq_one_letter_code
_entity_poly.pdbx_strand_id
1 'polypeptide(L)'
;MAKAEISWKRVSEDGLPLQVYVQHVGGEWRFFARERRYDQWQPVPEPPLEDWLNLLDAVRRRINRRLLRPEEEARVQRSIRQRFPDADLT
;
A
#
# COMPACT_ATOMS: atom_id res chain seq x y z
N MET A 1 10.62 -14.63 2.08
CA MET A 1 9.18 -14.94 2.04
C MET A 1 8.42 -13.68 2.40
N ALA A 2 7.42 -13.26 1.62
CA ALA A 2 6.58 -12.11 1.97
C ALA A 2 5.78 -12.45 3.24
N LYS A 3 5.79 -11.54 4.22
CA LYS A 3 5.08 -11.74 5.50
C LYS A 3 3.59 -11.41 5.37
N ALA A 4 3.24 -10.55 4.41
CA ALA A 4 1.87 -10.17 4.11
C ALA A 4 1.78 -9.65 2.68
N GLU A 5 0.64 -9.90 2.04
CA GLU A 5 0.33 -9.45 0.70
C GLU A 5 -1.07 -8.83 0.69
N ILE A 6 -1.19 -7.62 0.13
CA ILE A 6 -2.43 -6.85 0.07
C ILE A 6 -2.58 -6.33 -1.37
N SER A 7 -3.77 -6.46 -1.95
CA SER A 7 -4.05 -5.95 -3.29
C SER A 7 -5.41 -5.30 -3.36
N TRP A 8 -5.54 -4.23 -4.15
CA TRP A 8 -6.80 -3.56 -4.44
C TRP A 8 -6.82 -3.09 -5.90
N LYS A 9 -7.98 -2.59 -6.34
CA LYS A 9 -8.12 -1.91 -7.61
C LYS A 9 -8.42 -0.44 -7.34
N ARG A 10 -7.78 0.44 -8.09
CA ARG A 10 -8.10 1.87 -8.12
C ARG A 10 -8.24 2.34 -9.56
N VAL A 11 -8.63 3.59 -9.73
CA VAL A 11 -8.64 4.26 -11.04
C VAL A 11 -7.51 5.28 -11.00
N SER A 12 -6.70 5.36 -12.06
CA SER A 12 -5.67 6.41 -12.19
C SER A 12 -6.31 7.75 -12.51
N GLU A 13 -5.53 8.84 -12.45
CA GLU A 13 -6.00 10.17 -12.87
C GLU A 13 -6.48 10.19 -14.32
N ASP A 14 -5.91 9.33 -15.18
CA ASP A 14 -6.32 9.16 -16.58
C ASP A 14 -7.61 8.34 -16.77
N GLY A 15 -8.29 7.96 -15.68
CA GLY A 15 -9.52 7.16 -15.74
C GLY A 15 -9.29 5.68 -16.04
N LEU A 16 -8.04 5.20 -16.02
CA LEU A 16 -7.71 3.82 -16.33
C LEU A 16 -7.78 2.94 -15.07
N PRO A 17 -8.35 1.72 -15.15
CA PRO A 17 -8.35 0.79 -14.03
C PRO A 17 -6.92 0.30 -13.76
N LEU A 18 -6.43 0.57 -12.55
CA LEU A 18 -5.12 0.13 -12.07
C LEU A 18 -5.31 -0.90 -10.96
N GLN A 19 -4.61 -2.03 -11.06
CA GLN A 19 -4.51 -2.95 -9.94
C GLN A 19 -3.22 -2.67 -9.18
N VAL A 20 -3.35 -2.47 -7.87
CA VAL A 20 -2.23 -2.24 -6.97
C VAL A 20 -2.04 -3.46 -6.10
N TYR A 21 -0.79 -3.88 -5.94
CA TYR A 21 -0.36 -4.99 -5.11
C TYR A 21 0.78 -4.52 -4.24
N VAL A 22 0.72 -4.86 -2.96
CA VAL A 22 1.74 -4.50 -1.98
C VAL A 22 2.12 -5.73 -1.19
N GLN A 23 3.42 -5.96 -1.07
CA GLN A 23 3.96 -7.02 -0.23
C GLN A 23 4.84 -6.46 0.88
N HIS A 24 4.73 -7.06 2.05
CA HIS A 24 5.57 -6.77 3.21
C HIS A 24 6.77 -7.72 3.22
N VAL A 25 7.97 -7.17 2.98
CA VAL A 25 9.23 -7.90 2.91
C VAL A 25 10.27 -7.19 3.77
N GLY A 26 10.89 -7.91 4.71
CA GLY A 26 12.01 -7.36 5.49
C GLY A 26 11.68 -6.19 6.42
N GLY A 27 10.40 -5.89 6.67
CA GLY A 27 9.98 -4.70 7.44
C GLY A 27 9.54 -3.52 6.57
N GLU A 28 9.61 -3.67 5.24
CA GLU A 28 9.23 -2.64 4.27
C GLU A 28 8.05 -3.08 3.41
N TRP A 29 7.22 -2.11 3.03
CA TRP A 29 6.12 -2.31 2.10
C TRP A 29 6.56 -1.91 0.70
N ARG A 30 6.51 -2.88 -0.21
CA ARG A 30 6.86 -2.68 -1.63
C ARG A 30 5.60 -2.67 -2.46
N PHE A 31 5.39 -1.58 -3.19
CA PHE A 31 4.24 -1.38 -4.05
C PHE A 31 4.54 -1.83 -5.46
N PHE A 32 3.52 -2.39 -6.10
CA PHE A 32 3.52 -2.81 -7.48
C PHE A 32 2.18 -2.44 -8.09
N ALA A 33 2.19 -2.03 -9.35
CA ALA A 33 0.99 -1.71 -10.09
C ALA A 33 0.99 -2.41 -11.44
N ARG A 34 -0.21 -2.62 -11.98
CA ARG A 34 -0.43 -3.03 -13.35
C ARG A 34 -1.74 -2.46 -13.87
N GLU A 35 -1.80 -2.14 -15.15
CA GLU A 35 -2.99 -1.60 -15.78
C GLU A 35 -3.88 -2.71 -16.35
N ARG A 36 -3.31 -3.64 -17.12
CA ARG A 36 -4.10 -4.69 -17.78
C ARG A 36 -3.88 -6.06 -17.16
N ARG A 37 -4.91 -6.90 -17.30
CA ARG A 37 -4.78 -8.35 -17.11
C ARG A 37 -3.75 -8.82 -18.14
N TYR A 38 -2.70 -9.50 -17.70
CA TYR A 38 -1.49 -9.94 -18.44
C TYR A 38 -0.30 -8.97 -18.46
N ASP A 39 -0.45 -7.74 -17.98
CA ASP A 39 0.74 -6.90 -17.76
C ASP A 39 1.57 -7.42 -16.59
N GLN A 40 2.89 -7.22 -16.71
CA GLN A 40 3.82 -7.50 -15.62
C GLN A 40 3.62 -6.49 -14.50
N TRP A 41 3.70 -6.96 -13.26
CA TRP A 41 3.71 -6.10 -12.09
C TRP A 41 4.94 -5.18 -12.12
N GLN A 42 4.71 -3.89 -12.30
CA GLN A 42 5.77 -2.89 -12.28
C GLN A 42 5.93 -2.38 -10.84
N PRO A 43 7.16 -2.33 -10.29
CA PRO A 43 7.38 -1.72 -8.99
C PRO A 43 7.01 -0.24 -9.05
N VAL A 44 6.31 0.25 -8.02
CA VAL A 44 5.96 1.66 -7.87
C VAL A 44 6.89 2.24 -6.80
N PRO A 45 8.02 2.86 -7.18
CA PRO A 45 8.99 3.38 -6.21
C PRO A 45 8.44 4.55 -5.40
N GLU A 46 7.57 5.35 -6.01
CA GLU A 46 6.92 6.52 -5.42
C GLU A 46 5.39 6.38 -5.51
N PRO A 47 4.78 5.53 -4.66
CA PRO A 47 3.34 5.37 -4.66
C PRO A 47 2.68 6.63 -4.11
N PRO A 48 1.56 7.11 -4.70
CA PRO A 48 0.86 8.29 -4.24
C PRO A 48 0.31 8.11 -2.81
N LEU A 49 0.02 9.22 -2.14
CA LEU A 49 -0.53 9.22 -0.78
C LEU A 49 -1.78 8.33 -0.68
N GLU A 50 -2.65 8.35 -1.68
CA GLU A 50 -3.85 7.53 -1.74
C GLU A 50 -3.53 6.02 -1.61
N ASP A 51 -2.49 5.53 -2.28
CA ASP A 51 -2.10 4.12 -2.20
C ASP A 51 -1.58 3.77 -0.80
N TRP A 52 -0.89 4.69 -0.13
CA TRP A 52 -0.49 4.50 1.27
C TRP A 52 -1.66 4.52 2.26
N LEU A 53 -2.66 5.37 2.03
CA LEU A 53 -3.88 5.41 2.85
C LEU A 53 -4.69 4.13 2.68
N ASN A 54 -4.81 3.62 1.46
CA ASN A 54 -5.42 2.32 1.18
C ASN A 54 -4.68 1.18 1.89
N LEU A 55 -3.34 1.21 1.88
CA LEU A 55 -2.52 0.26 2.62
C LEU A 55 -2.80 0.34 4.13
N LEU A 56 -2.83 1.55 4.70
CA LEU A 56 -3.09 1.78 6.13
C LEU A 56 -4.44 1.21 6.56
N ASP A 57 -5.50 1.49 5.80
CA ASP A 57 -6.83 0.94 6.07
C ASP A 57 -6.85 -0.61 5.99
N ALA A 58 -6.22 -1.17 4.95
CA ALA A 58 -6.13 -2.62 4.81
C ALA A 58 -5.34 -3.29 5.95
N VAL A 59 -4.26 -2.64 6.42
CA VAL A 59 -3.48 -3.09 7.58
C VAL A 59 -4.33 -3.05 8.85
N ARG A 60 -5.06 -1.95 9.11
CA ARG A 60 -6.00 -1.82 10.23
C ARG A 60 -7.04 -2.93 10.25
N ARG A 61 -7.69 -3.20 9.10
CA ARG A 61 -8.67 -4.31 8.96
C ARG A 61 -8.05 -5.67 9.28
N ARG A 62 -6.80 -5.91 8.89
CA ARG A 62 -6.08 -7.16 9.17
C ARG A 62 -5.65 -7.28 10.62
N ILE A 63 -5.24 -6.18 11.26
CA ILE A 63 -4.96 -6.13 12.71
C ILE A 63 -6.23 -6.50 13.49
N ASN A 64 -7.38 -5.91 13.12
CA ASN A 64 -8.67 -6.24 13.72
C ASN A 64 -9.03 -7.73 13.57
N ARG A 65 -8.61 -8.37 12.48
CA ARG A 65 -8.74 -9.82 12.23
C ARG A 65 -7.62 -10.66 12.85
N ARG A 66 -6.69 -10.06 13.60
CA ARG A 66 -5.50 -10.70 14.20
C ARG A 66 -4.56 -11.35 13.18
N LEU A 67 -4.55 -10.87 11.94
CA LEU A 67 -3.68 -11.35 10.85
C LEU A 67 -2.37 -10.57 10.74
N LEU A 68 -2.31 -9.38 11.33
CA LEU A 68 -1.12 -8.53 11.38
C LEU A 68 -0.88 -8.02 12.80
N ARG A 69 0.38 -7.67 13.08
CA ARG A 69 0.76 -7.06 14.35
C ARG A 69 0.34 -5.58 14.37
N PRO A 70 -0.13 -5.05 15.51
CA PRO A 70 -0.45 -3.62 15.64
C PRO A 70 0.72 -2.68 15.29
N GLU A 71 1.96 -3.12 15.53
CA GLU A 71 3.17 -2.38 15.16
C GLU A 71 3.27 -2.04 13.67
N GLU A 72 2.65 -2.85 12.79
CA GLU A 72 2.66 -2.61 11.35
C GLU A 72 1.92 -1.33 10.99
N GLU A 73 0.85 -0.99 11.71
CA GLU A 73 0.14 0.27 11.51
C GLU A 73 1.06 1.47 11.77
N ALA A 74 1.78 1.46 12.89
CA ALA A 74 2.70 2.53 13.25
C ALA A 74 3.84 2.69 12.22
N ARG A 75 4.30 1.59 11.61
CA ARG A 75 5.31 1.62 10.54
C ARG A 75 4.79 2.26 9.28
N VAL A 76 3.56 1.93 8.87
CA VAL A 76 2.91 2.55 7.70
C VAL A 76 2.69 4.05 7.94
N GLN A 77 2.17 4.45 9.11
CA GLN A 77 2.01 5.87 9.46
C GLN A 77 3.33 6.64 9.44
N ARG A 78 4.41 6.06 9.97
CA ARG A 78 5.74 6.68 9.91
C ARG A 78 6.22 6.84 8.48
N SER A 79 6.01 5.82 7.64
CA SER A 79 6.37 5.85 6.22
C SER A 79 5.61 6.93 5.45
N ILE A 80 4.33 7.13 5.76
CA ILE A 80 3.50 8.20 5.19
C ILE A 80 4.06 9.56 5.59
N ARG A 81 4.26 9.81 6.89
CA ARG A 81 4.78 11.10 7.38
C ARG A 81 6.17 11.45 6.82
N GLN A 82 7.02 10.44 6.60
CA GLN A 82 8.35 10.65 6.02
C GLN A 82 8.31 11.00 4.53
N ARG A 83 7.35 10.43 3.78
CA ARG A 83 7.21 10.66 2.33
C ARG A 83 6.34 11.85 1.98
N PHE A 84 5.32 12.10 2.79
CA PHE A 84 4.32 13.15 2.63
C PHE A 84 4.28 13.99 3.91
N PRO A 85 5.30 14.83 4.14
CA PRO A 85 5.34 15.70 5.31
C PRO A 85 4.17 16.69 5.32
N ASP A 86 3.70 17.10 4.15
CA ASP A 86 2.58 18.05 3.98
C ASP A 86 1.20 17.38 3.97
N ALA A 87 1.13 16.05 4.09
CA ALA A 87 -0.14 15.36 4.23
C ALA A 87 -0.67 15.58 5.66
N ASP A 88 -1.60 16.53 5.80
CA ASP A 88 -2.35 16.72 7.04
C ASP A 88 -3.19 15.45 7.31
N LEU A 89 -2.63 14.55 8.11
CA LEU A 89 -3.33 13.39 8.67
C LEU A 89 -4.22 13.87 9.83
N THR A 90 -5.16 14.78 9.53
CA THR A 90 -6.10 15.38 10.48
C THR A 90 -7.26 14.46 10.78
#